data_AF-A0A917WTX5-F1
#
_entry.id   AF-A0A917WTX5-F1
#
_cell.length_a   1.000
_cell.length_b   1.000
_cell.length_c   1.000
_cell.angle_alpha   90.00
_cell.angle_beta   90.00
_cell.angle_gamma   90.00
#
_symmetry.space_group_name_H-M   'P 1'
#
loop_
_entity.id
_entity.type
_entity.pdbx_description
1 polymer ?
#
loop_
_entity_poly.entity_id
_entity_poly.type
_entity_poly.pdbx_seq_one_letter_code
_entity_poly.pdbx_strand_id
1 'polypeptide(L)'
;MPKKRTPRQRRAAQQRARLQQRQDVARQEEFHEEHARLVLDRMGDPRFVQRTTGADGVATLTWDAGSQAGTELREGFQAQFAAFREKFGREPGPKDPVFFDPDADEPTPLSQRSFDDAVDHMLKAAEDAGVDQAPIHAWREVGYLVTEENQHLFSAAEVQAYADAVTRHRGDIEDIDLASTVELSADGLRDLIDETITSGMEEPAWRLGAALDHADDPDAAGLAATTLTAVLMTWLTSAKATATTDLASPALGWIRQNLDDEPADQAFQLAGLLGSPLAPNLTVNEALDRLGDAFLPALIWLVAGLVATEANGDVEWLTQFDPDIDQDDE
;
A
#
# COMPACT_ATOMS: atom_id res chain seq x y z
N MET A 1 10.89 -0.68 36.54
CA MET A 1 10.25 0.64 36.77
C MET A 1 10.58 1.55 35.59
N PRO A 2 9.60 2.05 34.82
CA PRO A 2 9.88 2.91 33.68
C PRO A 2 10.48 4.25 34.16
N LYS A 3 11.66 4.61 33.63
CA LYS A 3 12.37 5.85 33.98
C LYS A 3 11.47 7.04 33.63
N LYS A 4 11.18 7.91 34.60
CA LYS A 4 10.34 9.10 34.39
C LYS A 4 11.01 10.03 33.37
N ARG A 5 10.33 10.28 32.24
CA ARG A 5 10.76 11.23 31.19
C ARG A 5 11.12 12.58 31.81
N THR A 6 12.28 13.10 31.45
CA THR A 6 12.78 14.39 31.94
C THR A 6 11.90 15.55 31.45
N PRO A 7 11.89 16.71 32.13
CA PRO A 7 11.11 17.88 31.69
C PRO A 7 11.41 18.32 30.24
N ARG A 8 12.66 18.11 29.79
CA ARG A 8 13.09 18.39 28.41
C ARG A 8 12.49 17.38 27.41
N GLN A 9 12.46 16.09 27.75
CA GLN A 9 11.82 15.04 26.94
C GLN A 9 10.29 15.23 26.82
N ARG A 10 9.63 15.74 27.87
CA ARG A 10 8.18 16.03 27.83
C ARG A 10 7.85 17.20 26.90
N ARG A 11 8.68 18.26 26.86
CA ARG A 11 8.49 19.40 25.96
C ARG A 11 8.73 19.01 24.49
N ALA A 12 9.77 18.23 24.22
CA ALA A 12 10.04 17.70 22.88
C ALA A 12 8.88 16.82 22.38
N ALA A 13 8.37 15.91 23.21
CA ALA A 13 7.22 15.09 22.86
C ALA A 13 5.94 15.90 22.61
N GLN A 14 5.70 16.97 23.38
CA GLN A 14 4.58 17.88 23.14
C GLN A 14 4.73 18.71 21.86
N GLN A 15 5.95 19.10 21.51
CA GLN A 15 6.22 19.79 20.24
C GLN A 15 6.02 18.87 19.05
N ARG A 16 6.54 17.63 19.09
CA ARG A 16 6.29 16.61 18.06
C ARG A 16 4.82 16.32 17.88
N ALA A 17 4.08 16.09 18.97
CA ALA A 17 2.64 15.85 18.90
C ALA A 17 1.85 17.02 18.27
N ARG A 18 2.28 18.27 18.52
CA ARG A 18 1.67 19.45 17.89
C ARG A 18 2.03 19.58 16.41
N LEU A 19 3.24 19.23 16.03
CA LEU A 19 3.67 19.25 14.63
C LEU A 19 2.92 18.19 13.82
N GLN A 20 2.86 16.96 14.35
CA GLN A 20 2.10 15.86 13.77
C GLN A 20 0.62 16.22 13.63
N GLN A 21 0.00 16.73 14.70
CA GLN A 21 -1.39 17.20 14.64
C GLN A 21 -1.60 18.29 13.58
N ARG A 22 -0.64 19.19 13.37
CA ARG A 22 -0.72 20.21 12.31
C ARG A 22 -0.61 19.61 10.92
N GLN A 23 0.30 18.66 10.73
CA GLN A 23 0.45 17.95 9.46
C GLN A 23 -0.80 17.12 9.14
N ASP A 24 -1.39 16.46 10.14
CA ASP A 24 -2.62 15.69 9.98
C ASP A 24 -3.79 16.59 9.57
N VAL A 25 -3.94 17.74 10.23
CA VAL A 25 -4.95 18.74 9.87
C VAL A 25 -4.70 19.28 8.46
N ALA A 26 -3.46 19.59 8.10
CA ALA A 26 -3.13 20.08 6.75
C ALA A 26 -3.48 19.06 5.66
N ARG A 27 -3.12 17.78 5.86
CA ARG A 27 -3.49 16.69 4.94
C ARG A 27 -5.01 16.51 4.82
N GLN A 28 -5.71 16.61 5.95
CA GLN A 28 -7.17 16.53 5.95
C GLN A 28 -7.81 17.71 5.22
N GLU A 29 -7.28 18.92 5.39
CA GLU A 29 -7.73 20.12 4.67
C GLU A 29 -7.48 20.01 3.16
N GLU A 30 -6.29 19.55 2.76
CA GLU A 30 -5.95 19.32 1.35
C GLU A 30 -6.88 18.28 0.71
N PHE A 31 -7.08 17.14 1.37
CA PHE A 31 -8.03 16.11 0.91
C PHE A 31 -9.46 16.66 0.78
N HIS A 32 -9.93 17.46 1.76
CA HIS A 32 -11.24 18.08 1.68
C HIS A 32 -11.34 19.08 0.51
N GLU A 33 -10.29 19.83 0.21
CA GLU A 33 -10.25 20.78 -0.91
C GLU A 33 -10.28 20.04 -2.25
N GLU A 34 -9.48 19.00 -2.41
CA GLU A 34 -9.46 18.15 -3.61
C GLU A 34 -10.81 17.47 -3.83
N HIS A 35 -11.41 16.90 -2.77
CA HIS A 35 -12.72 16.29 -2.85
C HIS A 35 -13.80 17.32 -3.22
N ALA A 36 -13.77 18.52 -2.62
CA ALA A 36 -14.69 19.59 -2.99
C ALA A 36 -14.56 19.99 -4.46
N ARG A 37 -13.34 20.05 -4.99
CA ARG A 37 -13.08 20.34 -6.40
C ARG A 37 -13.65 19.24 -7.30
N LEU A 38 -13.41 17.99 -6.96
CA LEU A 38 -13.96 16.83 -7.65
C LEU A 38 -15.50 16.85 -7.70
N VAL A 39 -16.15 17.17 -6.58
CA VAL A 39 -17.61 17.29 -6.50
C VAL A 39 -18.09 18.39 -7.45
N LEU A 40 -17.45 19.56 -7.43
CA LEU A 40 -17.82 20.67 -8.31
C LEU A 40 -17.62 20.33 -9.79
N ASP A 41 -16.54 19.65 -10.15
CA ASP A 41 -16.23 19.28 -11.53
C ASP A 41 -17.23 18.26 -12.10
N ARG A 42 -17.82 17.41 -11.25
CA ARG A 42 -18.75 16.35 -11.67
C ARG A 42 -20.22 16.71 -11.45
N MET A 43 -20.51 17.72 -10.63
CA MET A 43 -21.86 18.17 -10.36
C MET A 43 -22.52 18.70 -11.64
N GLY A 44 -23.62 18.07 -12.04
CA GLY A 44 -24.35 18.42 -13.26
C GLY A 44 -23.72 17.93 -14.56
N ASP A 45 -22.59 17.20 -14.51
CA ASP A 45 -22.02 16.54 -15.68
C ASP A 45 -22.87 15.28 -16.02
N PRO A 46 -23.48 15.21 -17.22
CA PRO A 46 -24.32 14.07 -17.61
C PRO A 46 -23.57 12.73 -17.69
N ARG A 47 -22.23 12.76 -17.77
CA ARG A 47 -21.41 11.53 -17.78
C ARG A 47 -21.46 10.78 -16.45
N PHE A 48 -21.75 11.48 -15.36
CA PHE A 48 -21.77 10.90 -14.02
C PHE A 48 -23.20 10.82 -13.48
N VAL A 49 -23.44 9.83 -12.62
CA VAL A 49 -24.67 9.77 -11.82
C VAL A 49 -24.73 11.01 -10.93
N GLN A 50 -25.92 11.56 -10.76
CA GLN A 50 -26.20 12.72 -9.94
C GLN A 50 -27.15 12.31 -8.81
N ARG A 51 -26.94 12.86 -7.62
CA ARG A 51 -27.80 12.64 -6.45
C ARG A 51 -28.42 13.96 -6.02
N THR A 52 -29.73 13.94 -5.86
CA THR A 52 -30.49 15.06 -5.27
C THR A 52 -31.26 14.54 -4.07
N THR A 53 -31.15 15.23 -2.94
CA THR A 53 -31.90 14.87 -1.74
C THR A 53 -33.08 15.81 -1.58
N GLY A 54 -34.29 15.25 -1.59
CA GLY A 54 -35.52 15.99 -1.35
C GLY A 54 -35.64 16.48 0.10
N ALA A 55 -36.56 17.42 0.33
CA ALA A 55 -36.84 17.94 1.68
C ALA A 55 -37.40 16.87 2.65
N ASP A 56 -37.90 15.76 2.11
CA ASP A 56 -38.37 14.57 2.80
C ASP A 56 -37.23 13.59 3.14
N GLY A 57 -35.98 13.91 2.78
CA GLY A 57 -34.82 13.05 2.97
C GLY A 57 -34.68 11.95 1.92
N VAL A 58 -35.58 11.89 0.93
CA VAL A 58 -35.50 10.90 -0.15
C VAL A 58 -34.41 11.31 -1.13
N ALA A 59 -33.43 10.43 -1.32
CA ALA A 59 -32.41 10.61 -2.35
C ALA A 59 -32.94 10.13 -3.71
N THR A 60 -32.91 11.00 -4.71
CA THR A 60 -33.19 10.68 -6.10
C THR A 60 -31.87 10.65 -6.86
N LEU A 61 -31.59 9.51 -7.51
CA LEU A 61 -30.47 9.35 -8.43
C LEU A 61 -30.93 9.63 -9.86
N THR A 62 -30.19 10.44 -10.60
CA THR A 62 -30.42 10.69 -12.03
C THR A 62 -29.15 10.45 -12.82
N TRP A 63 -29.29 9.91 -14.03
CA TRP A 63 -28.17 9.61 -14.91
C TRP A 63 -28.59 9.86 -16.36
N ASP A 64 -27.63 10.20 -17.21
CA ASP A 64 -27.88 10.26 -18.66
C ASP A 64 -27.99 8.85 -19.22
N ALA A 65 -29.00 8.60 -20.05
CA ALA A 65 -29.18 7.28 -20.63
C ALA A 65 -28.06 6.91 -21.61
N GLY A 66 -27.34 7.86 -22.22
CA GLY A 66 -26.26 7.62 -23.15
C GLY A 66 -24.87 7.53 -22.52
N SER A 67 -24.73 7.82 -21.21
CA SER A 67 -23.45 7.66 -20.52
C SER A 67 -23.11 6.18 -20.28
N GLN A 68 -21.84 5.91 -19.97
CA GLN A 68 -21.38 4.57 -19.60
C GLN A 68 -22.14 4.06 -18.38
N ALA A 69 -22.10 4.81 -17.26
CA ALA A 69 -22.83 4.48 -16.04
C ALA A 69 -24.34 4.30 -16.28
N GLY A 70 -24.94 5.13 -17.15
CA GLY A 70 -26.35 5.00 -17.50
C GLY A 70 -26.67 3.76 -18.34
N THR A 71 -25.71 3.26 -19.11
CA THR A 71 -25.83 2.01 -19.85
C THR A 71 -25.71 0.79 -18.93
N GLU A 72 -24.70 0.78 -18.06
CA GLU A 72 -24.48 -0.29 -17.08
C GLU A 72 -25.67 -0.41 -16.10
N LEU A 73 -26.16 0.70 -15.55
CA LEU A 73 -27.36 0.70 -14.70
C LEU A 73 -28.59 0.17 -15.43
N ARG A 74 -28.76 0.55 -16.71
CA ARG A 74 -29.91 0.08 -17.51
C ARG A 74 -29.84 -1.42 -17.75
N GLU A 75 -28.67 -1.94 -18.09
CA GLU A 75 -28.44 -3.38 -18.29
C GLU A 75 -28.69 -4.15 -16.98
N GLY A 76 -28.19 -3.65 -15.85
CA GLY A 76 -28.44 -4.22 -14.53
C GLY A 76 -29.93 -4.26 -14.17
N PHE A 77 -30.66 -3.16 -14.34
CA PHE A 77 -32.11 -3.14 -14.08
C PHE A 77 -32.90 -4.03 -15.05
N GLN A 78 -32.49 -4.11 -16.32
CA GLN A 78 -33.12 -5.02 -17.29
C GLN A 78 -32.91 -6.48 -16.92
N ALA A 79 -31.71 -6.86 -16.49
CA ALA A 79 -31.42 -8.20 -15.99
C ALA A 79 -32.29 -8.52 -14.75
N GLN A 80 -32.41 -7.58 -13.82
CA GLN A 80 -33.21 -7.76 -12.62
C GLN A 80 -34.72 -7.88 -12.93
N PHE A 81 -35.24 -7.10 -13.88
CA PHE A 81 -36.62 -7.24 -14.35
C PHE A 81 -36.86 -8.55 -15.11
N ALA A 82 -35.87 -9.05 -15.85
CA ALA A 82 -35.95 -10.38 -16.46
C ALA A 82 -36.04 -11.47 -15.38
N ALA A 83 -35.19 -11.41 -14.35
CA ALA A 83 -35.23 -12.33 -13.22
C ALA A 83 -36.57 -12.28 -12.47
N PHE A 84 -37.13 -11.08 -12.26
CA PHE A 84 -38.45 -10.91 -11.64
C PHE A 84 -39.56 -11.64 -12.45
N ARG A 85 -39.55 -11.47 -13.77
CA ARG A 85 -40.55 -12.10 -14.65
C ARG A 85 -40.40 -13.60 -14.69
N GLU A 86 -39.16 -14.09 -14.68
CA GLU A 86 -38.88 -15.51 -14.60
C GLU A 86 -39.40 -16.12 -13.29
N LYS A 87 -39.18 -15.43 -12.16
CA LYS A 87 -39.62 -15.88 -10.83
C LYS A 87 -41.14 -15.80 -10.63
N PHE A 88 -41.77 -14.68 -10.98
CA PHE A 88 -43.17 -14.40 -10.60
C PHE A 88 -44.16 -14.47 -11.77
N GLY A 89 -43.68 -14.67 -13.01
CA GLY A 89 -44.53 -14.83 -14.19
C GLY A 89 -45.27 -13.55 -14.62
N ARG A 90 -44.89 -12.38 -14.11
CA ARG A 90 -45.51 -11.08 -14.42
C ARG A 90 -44.49 -9.94 -14.41
N GLU A 91 -44.84 -8.82 -15.05
CA GLU A 91 -44.05 -7.58 -14.96
C GLU A 91 -44.08 -7.00 -13.53
N PRO A 92 -42.98 -6.38 -13.05
CA PRO A 92 -42.94 -5.69 -11.77
C PRO A 92 -43.80 -4.42 -11.82
N GLY A 93 -44.59 -4.20 -10.77
CA GLY A 93 -45.38 -3.00 -10.56
C GLY A 93 -44.62 -1.91 -9.80
N PRO A 94 -45.17 -0.70 -9.69
CA PRO A 94 -44.47 0.45 -9.08
C PRO A 94 -44.11 0.30 -7.60
N LYS A 95 -44.68 -0.68 -6.91
CA LYS A 95 -44.44 -0.97 -5.48
C LYS A 95 -43.69 -2.28 -5.27
N ASP A 96 -43.42 -3.03 -6.34
CA ASP A 96 -42.66 -4.26 -6.22
C ASP A 96 -41.18 -3.94 -6.01
N PRO A 97 -40.48 -4.71 -5.17
CA PRO A 97 -39.06 -4.51 -4.94
C PRO A 97 -38.26 -4.85 -6.19
N VAL A 98 -37.30 -3.98 -6.51
CA VAL A 98 -36.33 -4.26 -7.59
C VAL A 98 -35.39 -5.39 -7.16
N PHE A 99 -34.85 -5.30 -5.94
CA PHE A 99 -34.07 -6.37 -5.31
C PHE A 99 -34.99 -7.20 -4.42
N PHE A 100 -35.38 -8.39 -4.90
CA PHE A 100 -36.35 -9.27 -4.26
C PHE A 100 -35.70 -10.55 -3.74
N ASP A 101 -36.33 -11.16 -2.74
CA ASP A 101 -35.93 -12.48 -2.22
C ASP A 101 -36.25 -13.58 -3.25
N PRO A 102 -35.23 -14.28 -3.80
CA PRO A 102 -35.42 -15.30 -4.81
C PRO A 102 -36.14 -16.55 -4.27
N ASP A 103 -36.19 -16.75 -2.95
CA ASP A 103 -36.81 -17.91 -2.32
C ASP A 103 -38.26 -17.64 -1.90
N ALA A 104 -38.70 -16.37 -1.90
CA ALA A 104 -40.07 -16.01 -1.56
C ALA A 104 -41.07 -16.36 -2.67
N ASP A 105 -42.26 -16.79 -2.28
CA ASP A 105 -43.38 -17.06 -3.20
C ASP A 105 -44.04 -15.77 -3.71
N GLU A 106 -43.91 -14.67 -2.96
CA GLU A 106 -44.41 -13.34 -3.31
C GLU A 106 -43.25 -12.33 -3.37
N PRO A 107 -43.35 -11.27 -4.21
CA PRO A 107 -42.33 -10.23 -4.35
C PRO A 107 -42.03 -9.49 -3.04
N THR A 108 -41.09 -10.03 -2.29
CA THR A 108 -40.70 -9.54 -0.98
C THR A 108 -39.31 -8.91 -1.12
N PRO A 109 -39.05 -7.73 -0.51
CA PRO A 109 -37.71 -7.15 -0.51
C PRO A 109 -36.70 -8.16 0.02
N LEU A 110 -35.50 -8.17 -0.56
CA LEU A 110 -34.40 -9.00 -0.10
C LEU A 110 -34.19 -8.77 1.41
N SER A 111 -34.20 -9.85 2.20
CA SER A 111 -33.96 -9.75 3.65
C SER A 111 -32.49 -9.42 3.92
N GLN A 112 -32.20 -8.81 5.08
CA GLN A 112 -30.81 -8.57 5.50
C GLN A 112 -30.00 -9.87 5.49
N ARG A 113 -30.59 -10.98 5.95
CA ARG A 113 -29.94 -12.28 5.96
C ARG A 113 -29.62 -12.79 4.55
N SER A 114 -30.57 -12.70 3.63
CA SER A 114 -30.38 -13.11 2.23
C SER A 114 -29.32 -12.26 1.53
N PHE A 115 -29.24 -10.98 1.90
CA PHE A 115 -28.19 -10.07 1.45
C PHE A 115 -26.82 -10.46 2.02
N ASP A 116 -26.74 -10.73 3.33
CA ASP A 116 -25.50 -11.18 3.99
C ASP A 116 -25.01 -12.51 3.37
N ASP A 117 -25.91 -13.47 3.12
CA ASP A 117 -25.59 -14.75 2.46
C ASP A 117 -25.06 -14.53 1.03
N ALA A 118 -25.63 -13.57 0.28
CA ALA A 118 -25.15 -13.22 -1.07
C ALA A 118 -23.78 -12.53 -1.04
N VAL A 119 -23.52 -11.70 -0.03
CA VAL A 119 -22.20 -11.09 0.20
C VAL A 119 -21.17 -12.16 0.57
N ASP A 120 -21.51 -13.11 1.43
CA ASP A 120 -20.61 -14.23 1.78
C ASP A 120 -20.27 -15.10 0.55
N HIS A 121 -21.24 -15.32 -0.35
CA HIS A 121 -20.97 -15.97 -1.64
C HIS A 121 -20.05 -15.14 -2.55
N MET A 122 -20.22 -13.81 -2.57
CA MET A 122 -19.37 -12.90 -3.34
C MET A 122 -17.94 -12.87 -2.80
N LEU A 123 -17.76 -12.86 -1.48
CA LEU A 123 -16.46 -12.97 -0.81
C LEU A 123 -15.75 -14.26 -1.20
N LYS A 124 -16.45 -15.40 -1.14
CA LYS A 124 -15.90 -16.68 -1.57
C LYS A 124 -15.49 -16.69 -3.04
N ALA A 125 -16.32 -16.13 -3.92
CA ALA A 125 -15.99 -16.01 -5.34
C ALA A 125 -14.79 -15.09 -5.60
N ALA A 126 -14.64 -14.01 -4.81
CA ALA A 126 -13.47 -13.14 -4.84
C ALA A 126 -12.21 -13.86 -4.36
N GLU A 127 -12.31 -14.67 -3.30
CA GLU A 127 -11.22 -15.57 -2.84
C GLU A 127 -10.75 -16.50 -3.95
N ASP A 128 -11.70 -17.25 -4.54
CA ASP A 128 -11.43 -18.22 -5.61
C ASP A 128 -10.82 -17.56 -6.86
N ALA A 129 -11.07 -16.26 -7.07
CA ALA A 129 -10.59 -15.48 -8.20
C ALA A 129 -9.34 -14.63 -7.89
N GLY A 130 -8.85 -14.61 -6.65
CA GLY A 130 -7.73 -13.76 -6.21
C GLY A 130 -8.03 -12.25 -6.31
N VAL A 131 -9.29 -11.85 -6.09
CA VAL A 131 -9.73 -10.45 -6.10
C VAL A 131 -9.69 -9.90 -4.67
N ASP A 132 -9.16 -8.67 -4.48
CA ASP A 132 -9.13 -7.98 -3.19
C ASP A 132 -10.54 -7.91 -2.56
N GLN A 133 -10.67 -8.50 -1.37
CA GLN A 133 -11.92 -8.57 -0.62
C GLN A 133 -12.14 -7.36 0.28
N ALA A 134 -11.12 -6.54 0.53
CA ALA A 134 -11.20 -5.39 1.43
C ALA A 134 -12.32 -4.40 1.07
N PRO A 135 -12.59 -4.09 -0.21
CA PRO A 135 -13.75 -3.28 -0.60
C PRO A 135 -15.10 -3.89 -0.18
N ILE A 136 -15.23 -5.21 -0.23
CA ILE A 136 -16.48 -5.92 0.13
C ILE A 136 -16.68 -5.88 1.64
N HIS A 137 -15.61 -6.10 2.41
CA HIS A 137 -15.66 -5.98 3.87
C HIS A 137 -15.91 -4.53 4.33
N ALA A 138 -15.25 -3.55 3.71
CA ALA A 138 -15.49 -2.13 3.98
C ALA A 138 -16.93 -1.74 3.70
N TRP A 139 -17.50 -2.22 2.59
CA TRP A 139 -18.91 -2.03 2.28
C TRP A 139 -19.83 -2.61 3.35
N ARG A 140 -19.53 -3.83 3.85
CA ARG A 140 -20.29 -4.46 4.95
C ARG A 140 -20.23 -3.64 6.23
N GLU A 141 -19.10 -2.98 6.50
CA GLU A 141 -18.93 -2.16 7.68
C GLU A 141 -19.65 -0.81 7.58
N VAL A 142 -19.39 -0.04 6.51
CA VAL A 142 -19.89 1.35 6.42
C VAL A 142 -21.26 1.45 5.75
N GLY A 143 -21.71 0.39 5.07
CA GLY A 143 -23.04 0.29 4.44
C GLY A 143 -23.15 0.93 3.06
N TYR A 144 -22.05 1.41 2.49
CA TYR A 144 -21.97 1.97 1.14
C TYR A 144 -20.62 1.63 0.49
N LEU A 145 -20.59 1.62 -0.84
CA LEU A 145 -19.41 1.36 -1.65
C LEU A 145 -18.99 2.65 -2.36
N VAL A 146 -17.75 3.08 -2.14
CA VAL A 146 -17.18 4.23 -2.84
C VAL A 146 -16.28 3.73 -3.98
N THR A 147 -16.52 4.25 -5.18
CA THR A 147 -15.76 3.98 -6.39
C THR A 147 -15.35 5.29 -7.05
N GLU A 148 -14.39 5.23 -7.98
CA GLU A 148 -14.00 6.40 -8.76
C GLU A 148 -15.18 7.06 -9.48
N GLU A 149 -16.20 6.30 -9.84
CA GLU A 149 -17.37 6.79 -10.58
C GLU A 149 -18.41 7.46 -9.68
N ASN A 150 -18.44 7.15 -8.39
CA ASN A 150 -19.52 7.58 -7.49
C ASN A 150 -19.05 8.45 -6.30
N GLN A 151 -17.74 8.59 -6.08
CA GLN A 151 -17.17 9.30 -4.92
C GLN A 151 -17.63 10.76 -4.75
N HIS A 152 -18.06 11.43 -5.84
CA HIS A 152 -18.62 12.78 -5.79
C HIS A 152 -20.06 12.82 -5.24
N LEU A 153 -20.70 11.68 -5.03
CA LEU A 153 -22.04 11.55 -4.43
C LEU A 153 -22.01 11.45 -2.89
N PHE A 154 -20.81 11.35 -2.33
CA PHE A 154 -20.53 11.21 -0.91
C PHE A 154 -19.81 12.45 -0.39
N SER A 155 -19.96 12.74 0.89
CA SER A 155 -19.14 13.75 1.57
C SER A 155 -17.69 13.27 1.70
N ALA A 156 -16.74 14.20 1.84
CA ALA A 156 -15.34 13.86 2.07
C ALA A 156 -15.16 12.94 3.29
N ALA A 157 -15.95 13.15 4.35
CA ALA A 157 -15.92 12.30 5.54
C ALA A 157 -16.40 10.86 5.27
N GLU A 158 -17.42 10.67 4.42
CA GLU A 158 -17.88 9.34 4.01
C GLU A 158 -16.86 8.64 3.10
N VAL A 159 -16.24 9.37 2.17
CA VAL A 159 -15.16 8.83 1.32
C VAL A 159 -13.98 8.39 2.18
N GLN A 160 -13.56 9.22 3.14
CA GLN A 160 -12.49 8.87 4.06
C GLN A 160 -12.86 7.67 4.93
N ALA A 161 -14.08 7.64 5.49
CA ALA A 161 -14.54 6.52 6.32
C ALA A 161 -14.53 5.18 5.56
N TYR A 162 -14.96 5.19 4.30
CA TYR A 162 -14.86 4.02 3.44
C TYR A 162 -13.40 3.65 3.16
N ALA A 163 -12.53 4.60 2.80
CA ALA A 163 -11.11 4.35 2.54
C ALA A 163 -10.38 3.79 3.79
N ASP A 164 -10.70 4.31 4.97
CA ASP A 164 -10.19 3.82 6.25
C ASP A 164 -10.69 2.39 6.55
N ALA A 165 -11.94 2.08 6.20
CA ALA A 165 -12.49 0.73 6.34
C ALA A 165 -11.85 -0.26 5.36
N VAL A 166 -11.61 0.16 4.10
CA VAL A 166 -10.85 -0.65 3.13
C VAL A 166 -9.45 -0.91 3.66
N THR A 167 -8.76 0.12 4.15
CA THR A 167 -7.40 -0.02 4.69
C THR A 167 -7.37 -0.99 5.86
N ARG A 168 -8.32 -0.90 6.79
CA ARG A 168 -8.43 -1.84 7.92
C ARG A 168 -8.68 -3.26 7.45
N HIS A 169 -9.62 -3.46 6.53
CA HIS A 169 -9.95 -4.80 6.05
C HIS A 169 -8.91 -5.43 5.14
N ARG A 170 -8.14 -4.61 4.42
CA ARG A 170 -6.94 -5.05 3.71
C ARG A 170 -5.87 -5.56 4.68
N GLY A 171 -5.86 -5.03 5.91
CA GLY A 171 -5.06 -5.52 7.03
C GLY A 171 -5.72 -6.61 7.89
N ASP A 172 -7.00 -6.96 7.68
CA ASP A 172 -7.75 -7.97 8.47
C ASP A 172 -7.96 -9.31 7.73
N ILE A 173 -7.49 -9.47 6.48
CA ILE A 173 -7.16 -10.81 5.95
C ILE A 173 -6.10 -11.34 6.91
N GLU A 174 -6.39 -12.49 7.57
CA GLU A 174 -5.55 -13.15 8.58
C GLU A 174 -4.11 -12.69 8.50
N ASP A 175 -3.60 -12.06 9.56
CA ASP A 175 -2.24 -12.04 10.12
C ASP A 175 -1.16 -12.84 9.34
N ILE A 176 -1.09 -12.66 8.03
CA ILE A 176 0.12 -12.74 7.23
C ILE A 176 0.63 -11.33 7.37
N ASP A 177 1.23 -11.13 8.52
CA ASP A 177 2.06 -10.00 8.77
C ASP A 177 3.21 -10.08 7.73
N LEU A 178 2.97 -9.50 6.56
CA LEU A 178 3.95 -9.32 5.49
C LEU A 178 5.03 -8.34 5.95
N ALA A 179 4.77 -7.60 7.04
CA ALA A 179 5.73 -6.85 7.84
C ALA A 179 6.36 -7.67 9.01
N SER A 180 5.97 -8.93 9.27
CA SER A 180 6.73 -9.89 10.11
C SER A 180 7.47 -10.89 9.29
N THR A 181 7.12 -11.05 8.02
CA THR A 181 7.87 -11.96 7.15
C THR A 181 9.19 -11.31 6.74
N VAL A 182 9.24 -9.96 6.70
CA VAL A 182 10.42 -9.12 6.97
C VAL A 182 9.89 -7.81 7.55
N GLU A 183 10.32 -7.39 8.74
CA GLU A 183 10.07 -6.03 9.22
C GLU A 183 10.58 -5.05 8.15
N LEU A 184 9.68 -4.42 7.38
CA LEU A 184 10.01 -3.41 6.37
C LEU A 184 10.39 -2.08 7.06
N SER A 185 11.30 -2.20 8.03
CA SER A 185 11.90 -1.21 8.89
C SER A 185 13.42 -1.31 8.71
N ALA A 186 14.14 -0.33 9.25
CA ALA A 186 15.59 -0.42 9.37
C ALA A 186 16.02 -1.69 10.16
N ASP A 187 15.18 -2.18 11.08
CA ASP A 187 15.47 -3.34 11.91
C ASP A 187 15.37 -4.65 11.12
N GLY A 188 14.31 -4.88 10.34
CA GLY A 188 14.22 -6.11 9.53
C GLY A 188 15.22 -6.16 8.37
N LEU A 189 15.65 -5.00 7.84
CA LEU A 189 16.81 -4.95 6.94
C LEU A 189 18.10 -5.38 7.64
N ARG A 190 18.31 -5.01 8.90
CA ARG A 190 19.48 -5.45 9.67
C ARG A 190 19.46 -6.94 9.93
N ASP A 191 18.31 -7.50 10.29
CA ASP A 191 18.16 -8.95 10.47
C ASP A 191 18.51 -9.70 9.18
N LEU A 192 18.09 -9.17 8.03
CA LEU A 192 18.43 -9.75 6.73
C LEU A 192 19.93 -9.67 6.41
N ILE A 193 20.56 -8.56 6.75
CA ILE A 193 22.00 -8.35 6.59
C ILE A 193 22.78 -9.29 7.54
N ASP A 194 22.36 -9.41 8.79
CA ASP A 194 22.96 -10.32 9.78
C ASP A 194 22.86 -11.77 9.31
N GLU A 195 21.71 -12.16 8.79
CA GLU A 195 21.50 -13.48 8.20
C GLU A 195 22.42 -13.72 7.00
N THR A 196 22.57 -12.74 6.11
CA THR A 196 23.48 -12.82 4.95
C THR A 196 24.94 -13.00 5.39
N ILE A 197 25.39 -12.23 6.38
CA ILE A 197 26.75 -12.30 6.94
C ILE A 197 26.99 -13.65 7.63
N THR A 198 26.02 -14.10 8.44
CA THR A 198 26.15 -15.31 9.25
C THR A 198 26.07 -16.58 8.42
N SER A 199 25.19 -16.61 7.42
CA SER A 199 25.02 -17.77 6.54
C SER A 199 26.10 -17.86 5.47
N GLY A 200 26.65 -16.73 5.01
CA GLY A 200 27.52 -16.69 3.85
C GLY A 200 26.81 -17.17 2.59
N MET A 201 25.51 -16.89 2.48
CA MET A 201 24.64 -17.32 1.37
C MET A 201 23.99 -16.09 0.73
N GLU A 202 23.74 -16.14 -0.56
CA GLU A 202 23.14 -15.02 -1.32
C GLU A 202 21.61 -15.01 -1.22
N GLU A 203 21.00 -16.17 -0.94
CA GLU A 203 19.57 -16.41 -0.88
C GLU A 203 18.78 -15.52 0.09
N PRO A 204 19.31 -15.07 1.26
CA PRO A 204 18.60 -14.11 2.10
C PRO A 204 18.23 -12.84 1.33
N ALA A 205 19.14 -12.27 0.55
CA ALA A 205 18.88 -11.05 -0.19
C ALA A 205 17.81 -11.23 -1.29
N TRP A 206 17.78 -12.40 -1.93
CA TRP A 206 16.79 -12.74 -2.95
C TRP A 206 15.37 -12.93 -2.40
N ARG A 207 15.23 -13.37 -1.14
CA ARG A 207 13.91 -13.53 -0.51
C ARG A 207 13.12 -12.23 -0.47
N LEU A 208 13.79 -11.09 -0.30
CA LEU A 208 13.10 -9.80 -0.26
C LEU A 208 12.53 -9.41 -1.62
N GLY A 209 13.30 -9.61 -2.70
CA GLY A 209 12.81 -9.37 -4.07
C GLY A 209 11.64 -10.30 -4.41
N ALA A 210 11.78 -11.59 -4.11
CA ALA A 210 10.70 -12.55 -4.30
C ALA A 210 9.44 -12.20 -3.49
N ALA A 211 9.59 -11.72 -2.24
CA ALA A 211 8.45 -11.29 -1.44
C ALA A 211 7.72 -10.07 -2.05
N LEU A 212 8.46 -9.13 -2.63
CA LEU A 212 7.88 -7.96 -3.31
C LEU A 212 7.17 -8.35 -4.62
N ASP A 213 7.73 -9.27 -5.40
CA ASP A 213 7.13 -9.73 -6.66
C ASP A 213 5.83 -10.54 -6.46
N HIS A 214 5.71 -11.21 -5.31
CA HIS A 214 4.53 -12.00 -4.95
C HIS A 214 3.54 -11.23 -4.07
N ALA A 215 3.73 -9.92 -3.90
CA ALA A 215 2.81 -9.09 -3.13
C ALA A 215 1.49 -8.90 -3.90
N ASP A 216 0.38 -9.02 -3.17
CA ASP A 216 -0.98 -8.91 -3.74
C ASP A 216 -1.31 -7.46 -4.19
N ASP A 217 -0.63 -6.47 -3.60
CA ASP A 217 -0.78 -5.05 -3.93
C ASP A 217 0.51 -4.52 -4.60
N PRO A 218 0.54 -4.35 -5.93
CA PRO A 218 1.73 -3.92 -6.66
C PRO A 218 2.13 -2.48 -6.34
N ASP A 219 1.18 -1.61 -5.95
CA ASP A 219 1.48 -0.22 -5.58
C ASP A 219 2.15 -0.16 -4.20
N ALA A 220 1.65 -0.96 -3.24
CA ALA A 220 2.28 -1.12 -1.94
C ALA A 220 3.68 -1.74 -2.04
N ALA A 221 3.84 -2.75 -2.90
CA ALA A 221 5.14 -3.36 -3.18
C ALA A 221 6.13 -2.36 -3.78
N GLY A 222 5.68 -1.53 -4.73
CA GLY A 222 6.48 -0.46 -5.30
C GLY A 222 6.92 0.57 -4.27
N LEU A 223 6.03 0.97 -3.37
CA LEU A 223 6.36 1.88 -2.27
C LEU A 223 7.38 1.25 -1.31
N ALA A 224 7.17 0.00 -0.90
CA ALA A 224 8.08 -0.74 -0.03
C ALA A 224 9.48 -0.88 -0.65
N ALA A 225 9.56 -1.30 -1.91
CA ALA A 225 10.81 -1.39 -2.65
C ALA A 225 11.57 -0.06 -2.69
N THR A 226 10.84 1.04 -2.90
CA THR A 226 11.39 2.40 -2.90
C THR A 226 11.94 2.79 -1.52
N THR A 227 11.19 2.51 -0.45
CA THR A 227 11.61 2.80 0.92
C THR A 227 12.85 2.00 1.32
N LEU A 228 12.88 0.69 1.05
CA LEU A 228 14.03 -0.17 1.35
C LEU A 228 15.28 0.30 0.59
N THR A 229 15.12 0.61 -0.69
CA THR A 229 16.19 1.16 -1.52
C THR A 229 16.74 2.46 -0.91
N ALA A 230 15.87 3.37 -0.47
CA ALA A 230 16.27 4.63 0.14
C ALA A 230 17.06 4.42 1.44
N VAL A 231 16.66 3.48 2.30
CA VAL A 231 17.39 3.14 3.54
C VAL A 231 18.77 2.58 3.24
N LEU A 232 18.87 1.56 2.38
CA LEU A 232 20.14 0.93 1.99
C LEU A 232 21.10 1.95 1.36
N MET A 233 20.59 2.80 0.47
CA MET A 233 21.36 3.88 -0.15
C MET A 233 21.83 4.90 0.89
N THR A 234 20.98 5.25 1.86
CA THR A 234 21.33 6.17 2.95
C THR A 234 22.46 5.62 3.80
N TRP A 235 22.41 4.34 4.18
CA TRP A 235 23.49 3.69 4.92
C TRP A 235 24.81 3.67 4.15
N LEU A 236 24.79 3.24 2.89
CA LEU A 236 26.00 3.18 2.04
C LEU A 236 26.64 4.56 1.85
N THR A 237 25.81 5.56 1.53
CA THR A 237 26.29 6.92 1.27
C THR A 237 26.74 7.64 2.54
N SER A 238 26.09 7.41 3.67
CA SER A 238 26.49 7.97 4.97
C SER A 238 27.78 7.34 5.51
N ALA A 239 27.95 6.02 5.34
CA ALA A 239 29.20 5.34 5.64
C ALA A 239 30.35 5.90 4.80
N LYS A 240 30.14 6.08 3.49
CA LYS A 240 31.11 6.74 2.61
C LYS A 240 31.44 8.16 3.07
N ALA A 241 30.45 8.96 3.45
CA ALA A 241 30.66 10.35 3.85
C ALA A 241 31.50 10.49 5.12
N THR A 242 31.47 9.48 5.99
CA THR A 242 32.20 9.46 7.27
C THR A 242 33.54 8.72 7.19
N ALA A 243 33.76 7.93 6.14
CA ALA A 243 34.99 7.16 5.96
C ALA A 243 36.20 8.00 5.57
N THR A 244 37.37 7.58 6.05
CA THR A 244 38.68 8.15 5.70
C THR A 244 39.53 7.20 4.85
N THR A 245 39.03 5.98 4.64
CA THR A 245 39.68 4.87 3.93
C THR A 245 38.77 4.34 2.83
N ASP A 246 39.33 3.50 1.96
CA ASP A 246 38.55 2.81 0.92
C ASP A 246 37.64 1.75 1.55
N LEU A 247 36.33 1.93 1.41
CA LEU A 247 35.31 0.99 1.88
C LEU A 247 34.94 -0.06 0.83
N ALA A 248 35.09 0.27 -0.45
CA ALA A 248 34.51 -0.53 -1.52
C ALA A 248 35.32 -1.80 -1.81
N SER A 249 36.65 -1.70 -1.84
CA SER A 249 37.49 -2.87 -2.14
C SER A 249 37.40 -3.96 -1.06
N PRO A 250 37.46 -3.64 0.26
CA PRO A 250 37.24 -4.63 1.31
C PRO A 250 35.87 -5.28 1.23
N ALA A 251 34.80 -4.49 1.09
CA ALA A 251 33.43 -4.99 1.02
C ALA A 251 33.24 -5.96 -0.16
N LEU A 252 33.68 -5.58 -1.37
CA LEU A 252 33.62 -6.45 -2.55
C LEU A 252 34.50 -7.69 -2.42
N GLY A 253 35.66 -7.57 -1.76
CA GLY A 253 36.53 -8.69 -1.44
C GLY A 253 35.84 -9.70 -0.52
N TRP A 254 35.10 -9.21 0.49
CA TRP A 254 34.30 -10.05 1.36
C TRP A 254 33.16 -10.74 0.60
N ILE A 255 32.41 -10.00 -0.24
CA ILE A 255 31.31 -10.56 -1.04
C ILE A 255 31.85 -11.69 -1.93
N ARG A 256 32.92 -11.44 -2.69
CA ARG A 256 33.51 -12.47 -3.57
C ARG A 256 33.99 -13.70 -2.80
N GLN A 257 34.51 -13.51 -1.58
CA GLN A 257 35.03 -14.60 -0.78
C GLN A 257 33.93 -15.46 -0.14
N ASN A 258 32.78 -14.87 0.18
CA ASN A 258 31.73 -15.54 0.96
C ASN A 258 30.48 -15.88 0.14
N LEU A 259 30.17 -15.09 -0.90
CA LEU A 259 28.96 -15.23 -1.74
C LEU A 259 29.27 -15.57 -3.20
N ASP A 260 30.52 -15.88 -3.56
CA ASP A 260 31.00 -16.13 -4.93
C ASP A 260 31.09 -14.91 -5.87
N ASP A 261 31.49 -15.14 -7.12
CA ASP A 261 31.83 -14.11 -8.11
C ASP A 261 30.62 -13.34 -8.64
N GLU A 262 29.46 -14.00 -8.79
CA GLU A 262 28.27 -13.38 -9.39
C GLU A 262 27.68 -12.25 -8.52
N PRO A 263 27.40 -12.45 -7.22
CA PRO A 263 27.02 -11.37 -6.32
C PRO A 263 28.04 -10.23 -6.26
N ALA A 264 29.34 -10.55 -6.31
CA ALA A 264 30.39 -9.55 -6.30
C ALA A 264 30.36 -8.68 -7.56
N ASP A 265 30.11 -9.26 -8.74
CA ASP A 265 30.05 -8.54 -10.00
C ASP A 265 28.76 -7.70 -10.14
N GLN A 266 27.66 -8.16 -9.54
CA GLN A 266 26.40 -7.41 -9.42
C GLN A 266 26.55 -6.24 -8.44
N ALA A 267 27.07 -6.48 -7.23
CA ALA A 267 27.37 -5.43 -6.24
C ALA A 267 28.41 -4.42 -6.75
N PHE A 268 29.36 -4.84 -7.60
CA PHE A 268 30.33 -3.94 -8.22
C PHE A 268 29.67 -2.86 -9.09
N GLN A 269 28.51 -3.12 -9.69
CA GLN A 269 27.77 -2.10 -10.45
C GLN A 269 27.34 -0.92 -9.56
N LEU A 270 27.15 -1.17 -8.26
CA LEU A 270 26.68 -0.20 -7.26
C LEU A 270 27.81 0.33 -6.34
N ALA A 271 29.04 -0.21 -6.47
CA ALA A 271 30.16 0.12 -5.58
C ALA A 271 30.62 1.60 -5.63
N GLY A 272 30.14 2.39 -6.59
CA GLY A 272 30.30 3.85 -6.62
C GLY A 272 29.66 4.55 -5.40
N LEU A 273 28.63 3.94 -4.82
CA LEU A 273 27.98 4.38 -3.58
C LEU A 273 28.93 4.35 -2.38
N LEU A 274 29.91 3.44 -2.39
CA LEU A 274 31.00 3.35 -1.41
C LEU A 274 32.27 4.10 -1.85
N GLY A 275 32.23 4.74 -3.03
CA GLY A 275 33.34 5.55 -3.53
C GLY A 275 34.38 4.80 -4.34
N SER A 276 34.09 3.59 -4.81
CA SER A 276 35.00 2.87 -5.72
C SER A 276 35.27 3.70 -6.99
N PRO A 277 36.52 4.01 -7.33
CA PRO A 277 36.86 4.72 -8.56
C PRO A 277 36.76 3.83 -9.81
N LEU A 278 36.66 2.51 -9.61
CA LEU A 278 36.55 1.52 -10.68
C LEU A 278 35.11 1.17 -11.02
N ALA A 279 34.16 1.52 -10.14
CA ALA A 279 32.76 1.23 -10.36
C ALA A 279 32.22 2.00 -11.58
N PRO A 280 31.29 1.41 -12.34
CA PRO A 280 30.57 2.10 -13.41
C PRO A 280 29.91 3.39 -12.90
N ASN A 281 29.98 4.47 -13.67
CA ASN A 281 29.27 5.71 -13.37
C ASN A 281 27.83 5.62 -13.90
N LEU A 282 26.96 4.94 -13.15
CA LEU A 282 25.56 4.73 -13.49
C LEU A 282 24.66 5.63 -12.65
N THR A 283 23.58 6.11 -13.25
CA THR A 283 22.42 6.62 -12.53
C THR A 283 21.65 5.46 -11.87
N VAL A 284 20.79 5.76 -10.89
CA VAL A 284 19.95 4.75 -10.23
C VAL A 284 19.08 4.01 -11.26
N ASN A 285 18.47 4.73 -12.21
CA ASN A 285 17.64 4.12 -13.25
C ASN A 285 18.45 3.20 -14.19
N GLU A 286 19.66 3.60 -14.59
CA GLU A 286 20.52 2.73 -15.41
C GLU A 286 21.00 1.48 -14.65
N ALA A 287 21.21 1.61 -13.35
CA ALA A 287 21.55 0.48 -12.50
C ALA A 287 20.35 -0.48 -12.34
N LEU A 288 19.14 0.05 -12.14
CA LEU A 288 17.88 -0.73 -12.13
C LEU A 288 17.67 -1.46 -13.47
N ASP A 289 17.77 -0.76 -14.60
CA ASP A 289 17.60 -1.35 -15.94
C ASP A 289 18.61 -2.47 -16.22
N ARG A 290 19.83 -2.34 -15.68
CA ARG A 290 20.91 -3.30 -15.92
C ARG A 290 20.86 -4.51 -15.00
N LEU A 291 20.52 -4.31 -13.73
CA LEU A 291 20.50 -5.37 -12.72
C LEU A 291 19.15 -6.08 -12.67
N GLY A 292 18.06 -5.41 -13.06
CA GLY A 292 16.70 -5.94 -12.95
C GLY A 292 16.43 -6.38 -11.51
N ASP A 293 15.99 -7.63 -11.37
CA ASP A 293 15.66 -8.27 -10.08
C ASP A 293 16.88 -8.33 -9.13
N ALA A 294 18.10 -8.27 -9.65
CA ALA A 294 19.34 -8.26 -8.85
C ALA A 294 19.65 -6.90 -8.20
N PHE A 295 18.91 -5.84 -8.51
CA PHE A 295 19.22 -4.50 -8.01
C PHE A 295 19.15 -4.41 -6.48
N LEU A 296 18.06 -4.87 -5.89
CA LEU A 296 17.86 -4.83 -4.44
C LEU A 296 18.79 -5.81 -3.70
N PRO A 297 18.96 -7.07 -4.16
CA PRO A 297 19.98 -7.97 -3.62
C PRO A 297 21.40 -7.39 -3.65
N ALA A 298 21.79 -6.75 -4.74
CA ALA A 298 23.11 -6.14 -4.88
C ALA A 298 23.36 -5.02 -3.85
N LEU A 299 22.34 -4.23 -3.49
CA LEU A 299 22.43 -3.27 -2.39
C LEU A 299 22.62 -3.95 -1.03
N ILE A 300 21.87 -5.02 -0.76
CA ILE A 300 21.95 -5.78 0.49
C ILE A 300 23.33 -6.40 0.65
N TRP A 301 23.87 -7.07 -0.37
CA TRP A 301 25.21 -7.65 -0.30
C TRP A 301 26.29 -6.59 -0.13
N LEU A 302 26.13 -5.42 -0.74
CA LEU A 302 27.07 -4.32 -0.58
C LEU A 302 27.06 -3.79 0.87
N VAL A 303 25.90 -3.69 1.51
CA VAL A 303 25.79 -3.35 2.93
C VAL A 303 26.35 -4.48 3.82
N ALA A 304 26.07 -5.75 3.50
CA ALA A 304 26.61 -6.89 4.23
C ALA A 304 28.14 -6.93 4.19
N GLY A 305 28.73 -6.74 3.00
CA GLY A 305 30.18 -6.62 2.83
C GLY A 305 30.76 -5.45 3.62
N LEU A 306 30.09 -4.30 3.60
CA LEU A 306 30.48 -3.12 4.38
C LEU A 306 30.49 -3.40 5.89
N VAL A 307 29.40 -3.96 6.44
CA VAL A 307 29.28 -4.28 7.87
C VAL A 307 30.29 -5.34 8.27
N ALA A 308 30.47 -6.37 7.45
CA ALA A 308 31.43 -7.44 7.71
C ALA A 308 32.87 -6.90 7.82
N THR A 309 33.24 -5.90 7.02
CA THR A 309 34.62 -5.37 7.01
C THR A 309 34.85 -4.21 7.97
N GLU A 310 33.90 -3.27 8.08
CA GLU A 310 34.08 -2.06 8.89
C GLU A 310 33.61 -2.24 10.34
N ALA A 311 32.58 -3.06 10.55
CA ALA A 311 31.98 -3.31 11.86
C ALA A 311 32.29 -4.71 12.41
N ASN A 312 33.15 -5.49 11.75
CA ASN A 312 33.41 -6.91 12.08
C ASN A 312 32.10 -7.73 12.18
N GLY A 313 31.11 -7.43 11.34
CA GLY A 313 29.83 -8.11 11.32
C GLY A 313 28.78 -7.58 12.30
N ASP A 314 29.08 -6.52 13.09
CA ASP A 314 28.10 -5.92 14.01
C ASP A 314 27.08 -5.05 13.25
N VAL A 315 25.91 -5.61 12.96
CA VAL A 315 24.83 -4.92 12.21
C VAL A 315 24.25 -3.71 12.94
N GLU A 316 24.34 -3.65 14.27
CA GLU A 316 23.88 -2.50 15.07
C GLU A 316 24.66 -1.23 14.74
N TRP A 317 25.86 -1.36 14.16
CA TRP A 317 26.65 -0.25 13.64
C TRP A 317 25.86 0.60 12.63
N LEU A 318 24.89 0.02 11.90
CA LEU A 318 24.08 0.74 10.92
C LEU A 318 23.12 1.77 11.55
N THR A 319 22.75 1.61 12.83
CA THR A 319 21.82 2.53 13.53
C THR A 319 22.29 3.98 13.55
N GLN A 320 23.60 4.21 13.47
CA GLN A 320 24.16 5.56 13.44
C GLN A 320 23.89 6.31 12.11
N PHE A 321 23.47 5.58 11.07
CA PHE A 321 23.18 6.09 9.74
C PHE A 321 21.69 6.08 9.43
N ASP A 322 20.84 5.78 10.41
CA ASP A 322 19.41 5.80 10.17
C ASP A 322 18.95 7.18 9.74
N PRO A 323 18.05 7.25 8.75
CA PRO A 323 17.50 8.52 8.32
C PRO A 323 16.81 9.21 9.51
N ASP A 324 17.35 10.35 9.91
CA ASP A 324 16.81 11.19 10.98
C ASP A 324 15.47 11.77 10.48
N ILE A 325 14.34 11.17 10.86
CA ILE A 325 12.98 11.63 10.45
C ILE A 325 12.58 12.96 11.15
N ASP A 326 13.53 13.69 11.72
CA ASP A 326 13.30 14.85 12.60
C ASP A 326 14.16 16.09 12.26
N GLN A 327 14.78 16.17 11.07
CA GLN A 327 15.58 17.34 10.67
C GLN A 327 15.13 17.93 9.32
N ASP A 328 14.19 18.87 9.40
CA ASP A 328 13.97 20.07 8.54
C ASP A 328 13.05 20.98 9.40
N ASP A 329 13.35 22.21 9.83
CA ASP A 329 14.09 23.33 9.24
C ASP A 329 14.83 24.17 10.33
N GLU A 330 16.01 24.68 9.97
CA GLU A 330 16.57 25.95 10.49
C GLU A 330 16.13 27.13 9.60
#